data_AF-A0A6J6Y781-F1
#
_entry.id   AF-A0A6J6Y781-F1
#
_cell.length_a   1.000
_cell.length_b   1.000
_cell.length_c   1.000
_cell.angle_alpha   90.00
_cell.angle_beta   90.00
_cell.angle_gamma   90.00
#
_symmetry.space_group_name_H-M   'P 1'
#
loop_
_entity.id
_entity.type
_entity.pdbx_description
1 polymer ?
#
loop_
_entity_poly.entity_id
_entity_poly.type
_entity_poly.pdbx_seq_one_letter_code
_entity_poly.pdbx_strand_id
1 'polypeptide(L)'
;MISGNTSVGGTGGVYLLDMAYQGSGPSTTSITNTRISDNSGGLSGGGVIGSLYRAHSTVLDSVTVTGNTGRSNTFFGDSSIGGLAILGDVTLSNSTIADNTGIGIDILNTSGLITTSTLAASATLHPTRQAFNYDTNLTVAHSTISGNSLQGIASQELLPITPGSVPSAVSPSAPAPTPSVITVTLDHVLAANNGVEDVALPATATFSLIETPNASLIAGTGTVTGVDPGLLPLQDVSDTVSVVPIAMGGAAWNAGNPNFTPPPATDQRGLPRVVDIIDIGAYEVQDPFVLPKFTG
;
A
#
# COMPACT_ATOMS: atom_id res chain seq x y z
N MET A 1 -5.58 -3.36 19.57
CA MET A 1 -6.12 -4.39 18.66
C MET A 1 -7.58 -4.07 18.40
N ILE A 2 -8.01 -4.13 17.14
CA ILE A 2 -9.39 -3.87 16.70
C ILE A 2 -9.81 -5.05 15.84
N SER A 3 -10.70 -5.89 16.36
CA SER A 3 -10.98 -7.18 15.71
C SER A 3 -12.37 -7.74 15.93
N GLY A 4 -12.84 -8.58 15.00
CA GLY A 4 -14.09 -9.34 15.11
C GLY A 4 -15.35 -8.48 14.95
N ASN A 5 -15.23 -7.24 14.49
CA ASN A 5 -16.35 -6.34 14.32
C ASN A 5 -17.09 -6.63 13.02
N THR A 6 -18.41 -6.43 13.00
CA THR A 6 -19.23 -6.59 11.80
C THR A 6 -20.12 -5.38 11.59
N SER A 7 -20.08 -4.80 10.39
CA SER A 7 -20.97 -3.73 9.96
C SER A 7 -21.66 -4.11 8.64
N VAL A 8 -22.98 -3.98 8.58
CA VAL A 8 -23.76 -4.36 7.38
C VAL A 8 -23.58 -3.36 6.25
N GLY A 9 -23.47 -2.07 6.55
CA GLY A 9 -23.43 -1.00 5.55
C GLY A 9 -22.32 0.02 5.75
N GLY A 10 -21.44 -0.17 6.73
CA GLY A 10 -20.36 0.75 7.06
C GLY A 10 -19.01 0.05 7.11
N THR A 11 -18.12 0.59 7.93
CA THR A 11 -16.79 0.03 8.17
C THR A 11 -16.82 -0.99 9.30
N GLY A 12 -16.16 -2.13 9.10
CA GLY A 12 -16.02 -3.17 10.12
C GLY A 12 -15.05 -2.75 11.22
N GLY A 13 -13.81 -2.41 10.87
CA GLY A 13 -12.77 -2.02 11.82
C GLY A 13 -12.80 -0.53 12.16
N VAL A 14 -11.84 0.24 11.64
CA VAL A 14 -11.60 1.64 12.05
C VAL A 14 -12.29 2.65 11.14
N TYR A 15 -13.02 3.61 11.70
CA TYR A 15 -13.53 4.76 10.97
C TYR A 15 -13.02 6.06 11.59
N LEU A 16 -12.06 6.71 10.95
CA LEU A 16 -11.50 7.99 11.39
C LEU A 16 -11.54 8.97 10.22
N LEU A 17 -12.36 10.00 10.36
CA LEU A 17 -12.40 11.10 9.40
C LEU A 17 -12.08 12.40 10.11
N ASP A 18 -11.06 13.09 9.63
CA ASP A 18 -10.84 14.49 9.95
C ASP A 18 -11.70 15.36 9.03
N MET A 19 -12.63 16.09 9.64
CA MET A 19 -13.55 17.01 8.97
C MET A 19 -13.21 18.47 9.30
N ALA A 20 -11.92 18.79 9.37
CA ALA A 20 -11.49 20.15 9.67
C ALA A 20 -12.12 21.18 8.70
N TYR A 21 -12.66 22.26 9.25
CA TYR A 21 -13.40 23.27 8.49
C TYR A 21 -12.45 24.06 7.56
N GLN A 22 -12.93 24.56 6.41
CA GLN A 22 -12.09 25.39 5.52
C GLN A 22 -11.45 26.56 6.29
N GLY A 23 -10.12 26.56 6.38
CA GLY A 23 -9.35 27.55 7.14
C GLY A 23 -8.82 27.08 8.50
N SER A 24 -9.17 25.86 8.94
CA SER A 24 -8.38 25.19 9.98
C SER A 24 -6.96 24.95 9.44
N GLY A 25 -5.96 25.15 10.29
CA GLY A 25 -4.58 24.80 9.96
C GLY A 25 -4.41 23.31 9.64
N PRO A 26 -3.22 22.92 9.17
CA PRO A 26 -2.94 21.51 8.88
C PRO A 26 -3.07 20.65 10.14
N SER A 27 -3.51 19.41 9.97
CA SER A 27 -3.58 18.41 11.05
C SER A 27 -3.03 17.07 10.57
N THR A 28 -2.75 16.19 11.52
CA THR A 28 -2.32 14.82 11.24
C THR A 28 -3.10 13.85 12.10
N THR A 29 -3.71 12.85 11.46
CA THR A 29 -4.24 11.67 12.13
C THR A 29 -3.17 10.59 12.13
N SER A 30 -2.82 10.04 13.29
CA SER A 30 -1.81 8.98 13.39
C SER A 30 -2.39 7.71 14.01
N ILE A 31 -2.04 6.57 13.43
CA ILE A 31 -2.28 5.24 14.00
C ILE A 31 -0.93 4.54 14.03
N THR A 32 -0.50 4.12 15.21
CA THR A 32 0.78 3.44 15.38
C THR A 32 0.62 2.14 16.15
N ASN A 33 1.49 1.15 15.87
CA ASN A 33 1.57 -0.11 16.62
C ASN A 33 0.20 -0.79 16.80
N THR A 34 -0.60 -0.83 15.74
CA THR A 34 -2.01 -1.23 15.81
C THR A 34 -2.29 -2.41 14.90
N ARG A 35 -2.95 -3.43 15.45
CA ARG A 35 -3.53 -4.53 14.68
C ARG A 35 -5.03 -4.32 14.45
N ILE A 36 -5.45 -4.40 13.19
CA ILE A 36 -6.83 -4.35 12.71
C ILE A 36 -7.09 -5.68 11.98
N SER A 37 -7.82 -6.61 12.59
CA SER A 37 -7.99 -7.94 11.99
C SER A 37 -9.38 -8.53 12.08
N ASP A 38 -9.71 -9.41 11.14
CA ASP A 38 -10.92 -10.24 11.20
C ASP A 38 -12.22 -9.42 11.30
N ASN A 39 -12.23 -8.20 10.75
CA ASN A 39 -13.41 -7.35 10.71
C ASN A 39 -14.15 -7.53 9.39
N SER A 40 -15.48 -7.43 9.41
CA SER A 40 -16.32 -7.46 8.21
C SER A 40 -17.11 -6.16 8.06
N GLY A 41 -17.04 -5.53 6.89
CA GLY A 41 -17.76 -4.28 6.62
C GLY A 41 -18.46 -4.29 5.27
N GLY A 42 -19.60 -3.59 5.21
CA GLY A 42 -20.32 -3.32 3.97
C GLY A 42 -19.54 -2.42 3.02
N LEU A 43 -18.83 -1.41 3.54
CA LEU A 43 -17.98 -0.51 2.75
C LEU A 43 -16.51 -0.97 2.77
N SER A 44 -15.97 -1.17 3.97
CA SER A 44 -14.58 -1.56 4.21
C SER A 44 -14.47 -2.52 5.39
N GLY A 45 -13.74 -3.62 5.21
CA GLY A 45 -13.45 -4.59 6.27
C GLY A 45 -12.56 -3.98 7.36
N GLY A 46 -11.34 -3.60 6.99
CA GLY A 46 -10.31 -3.12 7.93
C GLY A 46 -10.54 -1.68 8.38
N GLY A 47 -10.63 -0.73 7.46
CA GLY A 47 -10.81 0.67 7.87
C GLY A 47 -11.11 1.67 6.77
N VAL A 48 -11.65 2.81 7.18
CA VAL A 48 -11.72 4.05 6.42
C VAL A 48 -11.03 5.12 7.26
N ILE A 49 -9.93 5.65 6.74
CA ILE A 49 -9.08 6.59 7.48
C ILE A 49 -8.78 7.75 6.56
N GLY A 50 -8.98 8.98 7.01
CA GLY A 50 -8.58 10.08 6.16
C GLY A 50 -9.07 11.44 6.51
N SER A 51 -8.81 12.35 5.58
CA SER A 51 -9.32 13.71 5.56
C SER A 51 -9.94 14.00 4.20
N LEU A 52 -11.03 14.76 4.22
CA LEU A 52 -11.66 15.27 2.99
C LEU A 52 -10.98 16.54 2.46
N TYR A 53 -10.07 17.15 3.22
CA TYR A 53 -9.40 18.41 2.89
C TYR A 53 -7.87 18.26 2.76
N ARG A 54 -7.29 19.02 1.82
CA ARG A 54 -5.88 18.93 1.36
C ARG A 54 -4.79 19.31 2.37
N ALA A 55 -5.15 19.87 3.51
CA ALA A 55 -4.17 20.31 4.52
C ALA A 55 -3.87 19.23 5.58
N HIS A 56 -4.40 18.02 5.42
CA HIS A 56 -4.36 17.01 6.46
C HIS A 56 -3.76 15.71 5.95
N SER A 57 -2.94 15.11 6.80
CA SER A 57 -2.25 13.86 6.51
C SER A 57 -2.69 12.75 7.45
N THR A 58 -2.65 11.53 6.94
CA THR A 58 -2.78 10.31 7.71
C THR A 58 -1.42 9.64 7.80
N VAL A 59 -0.99 9.28 9.00
CA VAL A 59 0.24 8.52 9.25
C VAL A 59 -0.12 7.17 9.86
N LEU A 60 0.26 6.10 9.19
CA LEU A 60 0.09 4.72 9.64
C LEU A 60 1.48 4.11 9.80
N ASP A 61 1.89 3.81 11.03
CA ASP A 61 3.22 3.27 11.31
C ASP A 61 3.16 2.00 12.14
N SER A 62 3.79 0.92 11.68
CA SER A 62 3.69 -0.39 12.33
C SER A 62 2.23 -0.84 12.53
N VAL A 63 1.42 -0.69 11.48
CA VAL A 63 0.03 -1.12 11.44
C VAL A 63 -0.07 -2.47 10.72
N THR A 64 -0.76 -3.43 11.32
CA THR A 64 -1.12 -4.70 10.66
C THR A 64 -2.62 -4.73 10.37
N VAL A 65 -2.98 -4.89 9.10
CA VAL A 65 -4.37 -5.00 8.63
C VAL A 65 -4.57 -6.34 7.94
N THR A 66 -5.17 -7.32 8.64
CA THR A 66 -5.23 -8.70 8.15
C THR A 66 -6.55 -9.43 8.35
N GLY A 67 -6.88 -10.36 7.44
CA GLY A 67 -8.08 -11.19 7.58
C GLY A 67 -9.40 -10.43 7.46
N ASN A 68 -9.38 -9.16 7.02
CA ASN A 68 -10.58 -8.35 6.98
C ASN A 68 -11.39 -8.61 5.70
N THR A 69 -12.71 -8.59 5.83
CA THR A 69 -13.65 -8.88 4.75
C THR A 69 -14.42 -7.63 4.35
N GLY A 70 -14.11 -7.08 3.17
CA GLY A 70 -14.95 -6.10 2.50
C GLY A 70 -16.07 -6.78 1.72
N ARG A 71 -17.28 -6.22 1.75
CA ARG A 71 -18.38 -6.66 0.87
C ARG A 71 -18.53 -5.69 -0.29
N SER A 72 -19.08 -6.18 -1.41
CA SER A 72 -19.28 -5.34 -2.59
C SER A 72 -20.18 -4.16 -2.22
N ASN A 73 -19.76 -2.98 -2.66
CA ASN A 73 -20.44 -1.73 -2.38
C ASN A 73 -20.48 -0.88 -3.64
N THR A 74 -21.69 -0.46 -4.01
CA THR A 74 -21.92 0.38 -5.18
C THR A 74 -21.28 1.77 -5.06
N PHE A 75 -20.97 2.24 -3.83
CA PHE A 75 -20.39 3.57 -3.61
C PHE A 75 -18.97 3.73 -4.18
N PHE A 76 -18.18 2.64 -4.22
CA PHE A 76 -16.82 2.63 -4.78
C PHE A 76 -16.74 1.82 -6.09
N GLY A 77 -17.80 1.83 -6.88
CA GLY A 77 -17.82 1.16 -8.19
C GLY A 77 -17.75 -0.37 -8.08
N ASP A 78 -18.57 -0.94 -7.20
CA ASP A 78 -18.75 -2.40 -6.96
C ASP A 78 -17.54 -3.14 -6.39
N SER A 79 -16.44 -2.44 -6.10
CA SER A 79 -15.26 -3.04 -5.47
C SER A 79 -15.45 -3.17 -3.96
N SER A 80 -15.05 -4.33 -3.42
CA SER A 80 -14.98 -4.56 -1.98
C SER A 80 -13.62 -4.12 -1.47
N ILE A 81 -13.57 -3.33 -0.39
CA ILE A 81 -12.32 -2.93 0.25
C ILE A 81 -12.13 -3.80 1.49
N GLY A 82 -11.21 -4.76 1.41
CA GLY A 82 -10.89 -5.64 2.53
C GLY A 82 -10.05 -4.92 3.57
N GLY A 83 -8.97 -4.29 3.14
CA GLY A 83 -8.02 -3.63 4.05
C GLY A 83 -8.41 -2.19 4.37
N LEU A 84 -7.78 -1.22 3.71
CA LEU A 84 -7.88 0.20 4.04
C LEU A 84 -8.43 1.02 2.88
N ALA A 85 -9.41 1.87 3.15
CA ALA A 85 -9.78 2.99 2.28
C ALA A 85 -9.19 4.27 2.90
N ILE A 86 -8.37 4.98 2.13
CA ILE A 86 -7.62 6.13 2.63
C ILE A 86 -8.01 7.38 1.84
N LEU A 87 -8.51 8.40 2.54
CA LEU A 87 -8.85 9.69 1.95
C LEU A 87 -7.83 10.72 2.42
N GLY A 88 -7.32 11.58 1.55
CA GLY A 88 -6.31 12.55 2.01
C GLY A 88 -4.88 12.01 1.89
N ASP A 89 -3.88 12.86 2.17
CA ASP A 89 -2.48 12.46 2.01
C ASP A 89 -2.15 11.37 3.02
N VAL A 90 -1.37 10.37 2.60
CA VAL A 90 -1.03 9.23 3.46
C VAL A 90 0.45 8.93 3.49
N THR A 91 0.96 8.66 4.68
CA THR A 91 2.24 7.98 4.90
C THR A 91 1.97 6.65 5.60
N LEU A 92 2.34 5.54 4.95
CA LEU A 92 2.28 4.20 5.50
C LEU A 92 3.71 3.68 5.65
N SER A 93 4.15 3.40 6.87
CA SER A 93 5.50 2.92 7.17
C SER A 93 5.48 1.64 8.00
N ASN A 94 6.45 0.76 7.79
CA ASN A 94 6.68 -0.43 8.62
C ASN A 94 5.45 -1.31 8.82
N SER A 95 4.52 -1.32 7.86
CA SER A 95 3.17 -1.85 8.03
C SER A 95 2.92 -3.07 7.16
N THR A 96 1.97 -3.90 7.58
CA THR A 96 1.56 -5.11 6.88
C THR A 96 0.08 -5.01 6.55
N ILE A 97 -0.27 -5.08 5.26
CA ILE A 97 -1.65 -5.23 4.82
C ILE A 97 -1.71 -6.57 4.10
N ALA A 98 -2.38 -7.56 4.69
CA ALA A 98 -2.40 -8.88 4.08
C ALA A 98 -3.68 -9.69 4.30
N ASP A 99 -3.91 -10.71 3.47
CA ASP A 99 -5.02 -11.66 3.64
C ASP A 99 -6.40 -10.99 3.78
N ASN A 100 -6.63 -9.88 3.06
CA ASN A 100 -7.91 -9.17 3.07
C ASN A 100 -8.70 -9.50 1.80
N THR A 101 -10.03 -9.64 1.91
CA THR A 101 -10.85 -9.89 0.71
C THR A 101 -11.05 -8.62 -0.10
N GLY A 102 -10.84 -8.66 -1.42
CA GLY A 102 -10.94 -7.45 -2.24
C GLY A 102 -9.73 -6.52 -2.06
N ILE A 103 -9.90 -5.24 -2.31
CA ILE A 103 -8.80 -4.27 -2.35
C ILE A 103 -8.08 -4.22 -0.99
N GLY A 104 -6.75 -4.33 -1.03
CA GLY A 104 -5.92 -4.25 0.17
C GLY A 104 -5.81 -2.80 0.66
N ILE A 105 -5.43 -1.89 -0.24
CA ILE A 105 -5.38 -0.46 0.04
C ILE A 105 -6.00 0.28 -1.14
N ASP A 106 -6.96 1.15 -0.87
CA ASP A 106 -7.53 2.10 -1.82
C ASP A 106 -7.17 3.52 -1.37
N ILE A 107 -6.40 4.25 -2.17
CA ILE A 107 -5.97 5.62 -1.90
C ILE A 107 -6.80 6.56 -2.77
N LEU A 108 -7.61 7.39 -2.12
CA LEU A 108 -8.55 8.30 -2.76
C LEU A 108 -8.08 9.76 -2.60
N ASN A 109 -7.97 10.45 -3.74
CA ASN A 109 -7.87 11.92 -3.88
C ASN A 109 -6.52 12.61 -3.57
N THR A 110 -5.36 11.94 -3.52
CA THR A 110 -4.16 12.54 -2.89
C THR A 110 -2.79 12.01 -3.30
N SER A 111 -1.74 12.51 -2.63
CA SER A 111 -0.43 11.88 -2.60
C SER A 111 -0.35 10.76 -1.56
N GLY A 112 0.32 9.66 -1.90
CA GLY A 112 0.57 8.54 -0.99
C GLY A 112 2.04 8.18 -0.97
N LEU A 113 2.59 8.00 0.22
CA LEU A 113 3.92 7.43 0.45
C LEU A 113 3.76 6.12 1.21
N ILE A 114 4.15 5.01 0.60
CA ILE A 114 4.24 3.69 1.25
C ILE A 114 5.72 3.35 1.34
N THR A 115 6.22 3.08 2.55
CA THR A 115 7.62 2.76 2.77
C THR A 115 7.81 1.58 3.71
N THR A 116 8.82 0.75 3.47
CA THR A 116 9.22 -0.34 4.39
C THR A 116 8.04 -1.23 4.79
N SER A 117 7.12 -1.48 3.86
CA SER A 117 5.83 -2.12 4.13
C SER A 117 5.62 -3.34 3.25
N THR A 118 4.83 -4.28 3.74
CA THR A 118 4.39 -5.45 2.98
C THR A 118 2.90 -5.35 2.67
N LEU A 119 2.56 -5.41 1.39
CA LEU A 119 1.20 -5.68 0.91
C LEU A 119 1.17 -7.08 0.31
N ALA A 120 0.43 -8.00 0.91
CA ALA A 120 0.39 -9.36 0.42
C ALA A 120 -1.00 -9.98 0.42
N ALA A 121 -1.25 -11.00 -0.41
CA ALA A 121 -2.45 -11.85 -0.30
C ALA A 121 -3.80 -11.07 -0.21
N SER A 122 -3.85 -9.87 -0.76
CA SER A 122 -5.07 -9.06 -0.91
C SER A 122 -5.48 -9.09 -2.38
N ALA A 123 -6.45 -8.30 -2.83
CA ALA A 123 -6.69 -8.22 -4.27
C ALA A 123 -5.63 -7.38 -4.99
N THR A 124 -5.26 -6.21 -4.43
CA THR A 124 -4.49 -5.16 -5.15
C THR A 124 -4.23 -3.92 -4.28
N LEU A 125 -3.23 -3.10 -4.66
CA LEU A 125 -3.05 -1.69 -4.27
C LEU A 125 -3.70 -0.79 -5.33
N HIS A 126 -4.66 0.01 -4.92
CA HIS A 126 -5.41 0.93 -5.78
C HIS A 126 -5.11 2.40 -5.47
N PRO A 127 -4.24 3.07 -6.24
CA PRO A 127 -4.35 4.52 -6.42
C PRO A 127 -5.59 4.83 -7.27
N THR A 128 -6.58 5.50 -6.70
CA THR A 128 -7.86 5.73 -7.35
C THR A 128 -8.01 7.18 -7.82
N ARG A 129 -8.43 7.32 -9.09
CA ARG A 129 -8.81 8.60 -9.68
C ARG A 129 -10.26 8.91 -9.34
N GLN A 130 -10.46 9.89 -8.45
CA GLN A 130 -11.79 10.40 -8.08
C GLN A 130 -12.16 11.66 -8.88
N ALA A 131 -13.46 11.98 -8.92
CA ALA A 131 -14.09 12.98 -9.78
C ALA A 131 -13.69 14.45 -9.54
N PHE A 132 -12.78 14.72 -8.61
CA PHE A 132 -12.45 16.07 -8.14
C PHE A 132 -11.24 16.72 -8.84
N ASN A 133 -10.79 16.22 -10.00
CA ASN A 133 -9.71 16.79 -10.84
C ASN A 133 -8.35 16.91 -10.13
N TYR A 134 -8.02 15.91 -9.32
CA TYR A 134 -6.77 15.90 -8.57
C TYR A 134 -5.83 14.83 -9.09
N ASP A 135 -4.59 15.23 -9.35
CA ASP A 135 -3.52 14.29 -9.64
C ASP A 135 -3.24 13.44 -8.41
N THR A 136 -3.04 12.15 -8.65
CA THR A 136 -2.70 11.18 -7.61
C THR A 136 -1.22 10.82 -7.78
N ASN A 137 -0.42 11.09 -6.77
CA ASN A 137 1.01 10.78 -6.79
C ASN A 137 1.29 9.70 -5.75
N LEU A 138 1.58 8.48 -6.20
CA LEU A 138 1.93 7.36 -5.34
C LEU A 138 3.43 7.10 -5.42
N THR A 139 4.12 7.19 -4.29
CA THR A 139 5.47 6.70 -4.12
C THR A 139 5.46 5.46 -3.24
N VAL A 140 6.05 4.38 -3.74
CA VAL A 140 6.29 3.17 -2.96
C VAL A 140 7.81 2.98 -2.87
N ALA A 141 8.33 2.83 -1.66
CA ALA A 141 9.76 2.70 -1.41
C ALA A 141 10.07 1.53 -0.48
N HIS A 142 11.17 0.80 -0.71
CA HIS A 142 11.64 -0.28 0.16
C HIS A 142 10.51 -1.23 0.61
N SER A 143 9.62 -1.62 -0.29
CA SER A 143 8.38 -2.32 0.08
C SER A 143 8.18 -3.57 -0.77
N THR A 144 7.45 -4.53 -0.24
CA THR A 144 7.12 -5.78 -0.93
C THR A 144 5.62 -5.83 -1.24
N ILE A 145 5.27 -6.07 -2.50
CA ILE A 145 3.89 -6.22 -2.99
C ILE A 145 3.77 -7.59 -3.67
N SER A 146 3.14 -8.58 -3.03
CA SER A 146 3.18 -9.95 -3.56
C SER A 146 2.00 -10.83 -3.20
N GLY A 147 1.75 -11.87 -4.00
CA GLY A 147 0.69 -12.84 -3.69
C GLY A 147 -0.72 -12.26 -3.78
N ASN A 148 -0.91 -11.05 -4.34
CA ASN A 148 -2.25 -10.49 -4.48
C ASN A 148 -3.03 -11.27 -5.55
N SER A 149 -4.33 -11.48 -5.33
CA SER A 149 -5.18 -12.31 -6.20
C SER A 149 -5.50 -11.67 -7.56
N LEU A 150 -5.35 -10.34 -7.69
CA LEU A 150 -5.43 -9.62 -8.97
C LEU A 150 -4.06 -8.99 -9.28
N GLN A 151 -4.03 -7.72 -9.68
CA GLN A 151 -2.80 -6.98 -9.89
C GLN A 151 -2.11 -6.62 -8.56
N GLY A 152 -0.80 -6.42 -8.58
CA GLY A 152 -0.07 -5.82 -7.45
C GLY A 152 -0.46 -4.36 -7.25
N ILE A 153 -0.27 -3.54 -8.30
CA ILE A 153 -0.68 -2.13 -8.35
C ILE A 153 -1.55 -1.89 -9.60
N ALA A 154 -2.77 -1.40 -9.42
CA ALA A 154 -3.69 -1.06 -10.52
C ALA A 154 -4.51 0.18 -10.19
N SER A 155 -5.04 0.88 -11.20
CA SER A 155 -5.96 1.99 -10.96
C SER A 155 -7.38 1.49 -11.15
N GLN A 156 -8.28 1.96 -10.31
CA GLN A 156 -9.70 1.93 -10.65
C GLN A 156 -10.05 3.25 -11.34
N GLU A 157 -10.52 3.18 -12.59
CA GLU A 157 -11.34 4.27 -13.10
C GLU A 157 -12.70 4.15 -12.40
N LEU A 158 -12.96 5.04 -11.45
CA LEU A 158 -14.33 5.19 -10.98
C LEU A 158 -15.18 5.63 -12.18
N LEU A 159 -16.27 4.90 -12.43
CA LEU A 159 -17.22 5.26 -13.48
C LEU A 159 -17.56 6.75 -13.34
N PRO A 160 -17.51 7.53 -14.42
CA PRO A 160 -17.81 8.95 -14.35
C PRO A 160 -19.17 9.12 -13.69
N ILE A 161 -19.20 9.88 -12.59
CA ILE A 161 -20.45 10.22 -11.89
C ILE A 161 -21.36 10.83 -12.96
N THR A 162 -22.43 10.10 -13.32
CA THR A 162 -23.33 10.57 -14.38
C THR A 162 -23.91 11.90 -13.91
N PRO A 163 -23.72 13.02 -14.65
CA PRO A 163 -24.24 14.32 -14.26
C PRO A 163 -25.77 14.24 -14.11
N GLY A 164 -26.25 14.12 -12.88
CA GLY A 164 -27.67 13.92 -12.60
C GLY A 164 -27.98 13.23 -11.25
N SER A 165 -27.04 12.50 -10.66
CA SER A 165 -27.23 11.81 -9.37
C SER A 165 -26.72 12.57 -8.14
N VAL A 166 -26.07 13.73 -8.32
CA VAL A 166 -25.60 14.57 -7.21
C VAL A 166 -26.68 15.63 -6.90
N PRO A 167 -27.13 15.78 -5.64
CA PRO A 167 -28.10 16.80 -5.26
C PRO A 167 -27.65 18.20 -5.74
N SER A 168 -28.54 18.92 -6.43
CA SER A 168 -28.32 20.19 -7.13
C SER A 168 -27.88 21.37 -6.25
N ALA A 169 -26.68 21.31 -5.67
CA ALA A 169 -26.05 22.42 -4.97
C ALA A 169 -24.73 22.90 -5.63
N VAL A 170 -24.31 22.30 -6.74
CA VAL A 170 -23.09 22.72 -7.44
C VAL A 170 -23.41 23.87 -8.39
N SER A 171 -22.81 25.03 -8.12
CA SER A 171 -22.92 26.25 -8.91
C SER A 171 -22.63 25.98 -10.41
N PRO A 172 -23.48 26.45 -11.35
CA PRO A 172 -23.37 26.15 -12.79
C PRO A 172 -22.20 26.83 -13.52
N SER A 173 -21.18 27.32 -12.82
CA SER A 173 -20.03 28.03 -13.40
C SER A 173 -18.68 27.37 -13.14
N ALA A 174 -18.64 26.11 -12.71
CA ALA A 174 -17.36 25.41 -12.53
C ALA A 174 -16.74 25.09 -13.91
N PRO A 175 -15.45 25.41 -14.14
CA PRO A 175 -14.77 25.07 -15.38
C PRO A 175 -14.78 23.55 -15.62
N ALA A 176 -14.69 23.14 -16.90
CA ALA A 176 -14.66 21.73 -17.27
C ALA A 176 -13.52 21.01 -16.54
N PRO A 177 -13.78 19.79 -16.03
CA PRO A 177 -12.77 19.01 -15.31
C PRO A 177 -11.54 18.77 -16.19
N THR A 178 -10.36 19.19 -15.73
CA THR A 178 -9.09 18.79 -16.36
C THR A 178 -8.82 17.32 -16.06
N PRO A 179 -8.30 16.54 -17.02
CA PRO A 179 -7.99 15.14 -16.76
C PRO A 179 -6.90 15.03 -15.69
N SER A 180 -7.24 14.43 -14.55
CA SER A 180 -6.26 14.06 -13.53
C SER A 180 -5.36 12.92 -13.99
N VAL A 181 -4.09 12.99 -13.59
CA VAL A 181 -3.05 12.00 -13.89
C VAL A 181 -2.74 11.18 -12.63
N ILE A 182 -2.49 9.88 -12.80
CA ILE A 182 -1.92 9.04 -11.76
C ILE A 182 -0.43 8.88 -12.07
N THR A 183 0.43 9.30 -11.15
CA THR A 183 1.87 9.09 -11.21
C THR A 183 2.27 8.05 -10.18
N VAL A 184 2.97 6.99 -10.61
CA VAL A 184 3.51 5.97 -9.72
C VAL A 184 5.04 5.96 -9.81
N THR A 185 5.70 6.07 -8.65
CA THR A 185 7.15 5.98 -8.50
C THR A 185 7.50 4.85 -7.54
N LEU A 186 8.39 3.96 -7.97
CA LEU A 186 8.84 2.78 -7.25
C LEU A 186 10.35 2.90 -6.99
N ASP A 187 10.78 2.77 -5.73
CA ASP A 187 12.20 2.78 -5.35
C ASP A 187 12.51 1.62 -4.40
N HIS A 188 13.40 0.70 -4.77
CA HIS A 188 13.63 -0.54 -4.01
C HIS A 188 12.35 -1.34 -3.73
N VAL A 189 11.41 -1.35 -4.68
CA VAL A 189 10.16 -2.09 -4.56
C VAL A 189 10.32 -3.48 -5.14
N LEU A 190 9.82 -4.47 -4.43
CA LEU A 190 9.68 -5.82 -4.93
C LEU A 190 8.20 -6.10 -5.21
N ALA A 191 7.83 -6.26 -6.47
CA ALA A 191 6.48 -6.63 -6.88
C ALA A 191 6.52 -7.91 -7.71
N ALA A 192 5.95 -9.00 -7.18
CA ALA A 192 6.01 -10.32 -7.79
C ALA A 192 4.92 -11.25 -7.28
N ASN A 193 4.67 -12.35 -7.99
CA ASN A 193 3.70 -13.38 -7.63
C ASN A 193 2.27 -12.84 -7.44
N ASN A 194 1.89 -11.77 -8.14
CA ASN A 194 0.50 -11.31 -8.17
C ASN A 194 -0.28 -12.05 -9.28
N GLY A 195 -1.60 -12.15 -9.15
CA GLY A 195 -2.45 -13.00 -10.00
C GLY A 195 -2.56 -12.56 -11.46
N VAL A 196 -2.23 -11.31 -11.78
CA VAL A 196 -2.21 -10.78 -13.16
C VAL A 196 -0.88 -10.05 -13.43
N GLU A 197 -0.86 -8.71 -13.49
CA GLU A 197 0.36 -7.91 -13.54
C GLU A 197 0.77 -7.42 -12.15
N ASP A 198 2.07 -7.36 -11.89
CA ASP A 198 2.57 -6.79 -10.63
C ASP A 198 2.40 -5.26 -10.60
N VAL A 199 2.51 -4.62 -11.76
CA VAL A 199 2.27 -3.18 -11.93
C VAL A 199 1.52 -2.97 -13.24
N ALA A 200 0.21 -2.69 -13.14
CA ALA A 200 -0.69 -2.52 -14.28
C ALA A 200 -0.83 -1.08 -14.77
N LEU A 201 -0.20 -0.12 -14.11
CA LEU A 201 -0.22 1.31 -14.48
C LEU A 201 1.13 1.81 -14.99
N PRO A 202 1.17 2.90 -15.78
CA PRO A 202 2.41 3.59 -16.05
C PRO A 202 3.13 3.95 -14.75
N ALA A 203 4.38 3.54 -14.64
CA ALA A 203 5.19 3.74 -13.45
C ALA A 203 6.65 4.01 -13.82
N THR A 204 7.37 4.65 -12.92
CA THR A 204 8.83 4.80 -12.97
C THR A 204 9.42 3.98 -11.85
N ALA A 205 10.48 3.22 -12.11
CA ALA A 205 11.07 2.32 -11.12
C ALA A 205 12.59 2.42 -11.05
N THR A 206 13.15 2.52 -9.85
CA THR A 206 14.60 2.47 -9.58
C THR A 206 14.91 1.39 -8.57
N PHE A 207 16.01 0.65 -8.79
CA PHE A 207 16.47 -0.47 -7.95
C PHE A 207 15.34 -1.41 -7.51
N SER A 208 14.35 -1.62 -8.37
CA SER A 208 13.13 -2.38 -8.06
C SER A 208 13.13 -3.69 -8.83
N LEU A 209 12.37 -4.68 -8.36
CA LEU A 209 12.19 -5.95 -9.06
C LEU A 209 10.70 -6.14 -9.32
N ILE A 210 10.32 -6.16 -10.60
CA ILE A 210 8.93 -6.33 -11.05
C ILE A 210 8.84 -7.57 -11.94
N GLU A 211 8.26 -8.67 -11.46
CA GLU A 211 8.26 -9.94 -12.19
C GLU A 211 7.46 -9.84 -13.50
N THR A 212 6.25 -9.31 -13.45
CA THR A 212 5.31 -9.16 -14.56
C THR A 212 4.83 -7.70 -14.66
N PRO A 213 5.66 -6.79 -15.22
CA PRO A 213 5.25 -5.40 -15.42
C PRO A 213 4.28 -5.26 -16.60
N ASN A 214 3.50 -4.19 -16.61
CA ASN A 214 2.85 -3.75 -17.85
C ASN A 214 3.86 -3.19 -18.86
N ALA A 215 3.39 -2.95 -20.09
CA ALA A 215 4.21 -2.41 -21.17
C ALA A 215 4.63 -0.93 -20.99
N SER A 216 4.11 -0.22 -19.98
CA SER A 216 4.33 1.22 -19.76
C SER A 216 5.25 1.52 -18.58
N LEU A 217 5.93 0.50 -18.03
CA LEU A 217 6.93 0.67 -16.98
C LEU A 217 8.20 1.32 -17.56
N ILE A 218 8.60 2.46 -17.01
CA ILE A 218 9.90 3.08 -17.26
C ILE A 218 10.88 2.54 -16.21
N ALA A 219 11.62 1.49 -16.58
CA ALA A 219 12.66 0.91 -15.75
C ALA A 219 13.92 1.80 -15.76
N GLY A 220 14.22 2.42 -14.62
CA GLY A 220 15.44 3.15 -14.33
C GLY A 220 16.59 2.23 -13.89
N THR A 221 17.66 2.84 -13.37
CA THR A 221 18.87 2.13 -12.94
C THR A 221 18.58 1.09 -11.87
N GLY A 222 19.21 -0.08 -12.00
CA GLY A 222 19.12 -1.18 -11.03
C GLY A 222 17.77 -1.91 -11.02
N THR A 223 16.81 -1.51 -11.86
CA THR A 223 15.53 -2.19 -11.95
C THR A 223 15.65 -3.49 -12.73
N VAL A 224 15.13 -4.57 -12.16
CA VAL A 224 15.08 -5.91 -12.74
C VAL A 224 13.63 -6.23 -13.10
N THR A 225 13.40 -6.86 -14.25
CA THR A 225 12.06 -7.29 -14.67
C THR A 225 12.08 -8.71 -15.24
N GLY A 226 10.94 -9.40 -15.21
CA GLY A 226 10.81 -10.72 -15.85
C GLY A 226 11.52 -11.87 -15.13
N VAL A 227 11.86 -11.70 -13.86
CA VAL A 227 12.58 -12.69 -13.06
C VAL A 227 11.82 -12.95 -11.76
N ASP A 228 11.65 -14.22 -11.41
CA ASP A 228 11.10 -14.64 -10.12
C ASP A 228 12.10 -14.29 -8.99
N PRO A 229 11.70 -13.48 -7.99
CA PRO A 229 12.56 -13.13 -6.88
C PRO A 229 12.84 -14.28 -5.90
N GLY A 230 12.12 -15.40 -5.98
CA GLY A 230 12.25 -16.52 -5.05
C GLY A 230 11.67 -16.19 -3.67
N LEU A 231 10.45 -15.66 -3.62
CA LEU A 231 9.79 -15.32 -2.35
C LEU A 231 9.36 -16.56 -1.59
N LEU A 232 9.49 -16.48 -0.28
CA LEU A 232 8.89 -17.43 0.65
C LEU A 232 7.47 -16.96 1.01
N PRO A 233 6.61 -17.86 1.54
CA PRO A 233 5.30 -17.47 2.03
C PRO A 233 5.37 -16.35 3.08
N LEU A 234 4.28 -15.58 3.21
CA LEU A 234 4.10 -14.58 4.27
C LEU A 234 4.34 -15.22 5.65
N GLN A 235 5.13 -14.56 6.49
CA GLN A 235 5.48 -15.02 7.83
C GLN A 235 5.20 -13.93 8.86
N ASP A 236 4.48 -14.29 9.91
CA ASP A 236 4.35 -13.46 11.10
C ASP A 236 5.67 -13.45 11.87
N VAL A 237 6.24 -12.26 12.09
CA VAL A 237 7.48 -12.09 12.87
C VAL A 237 7.20 -11.45 14.24
N SER A 238 6.06 -10.77 14.38
CA SER A 238 5.53 -10.27 15.64
C SER A 238 4.01 -10.10 15.55
N ASP A 239 3.35 -9.68 16.63
CA ASP A 239 1.91 -9.45 16.65
C ASP A 239 1.45 -8.33 15.69
N THR A 240 2.37 -7.43 15.33
CA THR A 240 2.11 -6.22 14.53
C THR A 240 2.97 -6.12 13.28
N VAL A 241 3.73 -7.17 12.94
CA VAL A 241 4.56 -7.21 11.74
C VAL A 241 4.54 -8.61 11.14
N SER A 242 4.20 -8.68 9.86
CA SER A 242 4.41 -9.84 9.01
C SER A 242 5.21 -9.43 7.77
N VAL A 243 6.09 -10.31 7.32
CA VAL A 243 7.02 -10.07 6.20
C VAL A 243 6.90 -11.17 5.17
N VAL A 244 7.25 -10.84 3.92
CA VAL A 244 7.47 -11.83 2.86
C VAL A 244 8.98 -12.00 2.70
N PRO A 245 9.59 -13.09 3.23
CA PRO A 245 11.02 -13.27 3.15
C PRO A 245 11.49 -13.56 1.73
N ILE A 246 12.73 -13.19 1.44
CA ILE A 246 13.44 -13.52 0.22
C ILE A 246 14.25 -14.80 0.47
N ALA A 247 14.21 -15.76 -0.45
CA ALA A 247 15.10 -16.92 -0.37
C ALA A 247 16.55 -16.49 -0.56
N MET A 248 17.46 -17.04 0.25
CA MET A 248 18.89 -16.84 0.06
C MET A 248 19.30 -17.34 -1.34
N GLY A 249 20.01 -16.50 -2.09
CA GLY A 249 20.34 -16.75 -3.50
C GLY A 249 19.30 -16.27 -4.51
N GLY A 250 18.16 -15.74 -4.05
CA GLY A 250 17.08 -15.21 -4.89
C GLY A 250 17.47 -13.93 -5.62
N ALA A 251 16.74 -13.59 -6.68
CA ALA A 251 17.08 -12.45 -7.54
C ALA A 251 16.95 -11.08 -6.87
N ALA A 252 16.26 -11.00 -5.72
CA ALA A 252 16.11 -9.78 -4.94
C ALA A 252 17.20 -9.61 -3.86
N TRP A 253 17.94 -10.66 -3.55
CA TRP A 253 19.00 -10.66 -2.53
C TRP A 253 20.24 -9.94 -3.05
N ASN A 254 20.78 -9.00 -2.28
CA ASN A 254 21.92 -8.15 -2.60
C ASN A 254 21.79 -7.44 -3.97
N ALA A 255 20.55 -7.19 -4.42
CA ALA A 255 20.25 -6.69 -5.76
C ALA A 255 19.92 -5.19 -5.80
N GLY A 256 19.82 -4.54 -4.65
CA GLY A 256 19.50 -3.12 -4.55
C GLY A 256 20.69 -2.21 -4.84
N ASN A 257 20.65 -1.00 -4.28
CA ASN A 257 21.68 0.00 -4.55
C ASN A 257 22.94 -0.29 -3.71
N PRO A 258 24.11 -0.60 -4.31
CA PRO A 258 25.34 -0.86 -3.54
C PRO A 258 25.86 0.37 -2.78
N ASN A 259 25.40 1.58 -3.16
CA ASN A 259 25.72 2.82 -2.46
C ASN A 259 24.55 3.30 -1.59
N PHE A 260 23.63 2.41 -1.20
CA PHE A 260 22.51 2.77 -0.36
C PHE A 260 23.00 3.39 0.95
N THR A 261 22.47 4.58 1.24
CA THR A 261 22.70 5.28 2.49
C THR A 261 21.33 5.47 3.14
N PRO A 262 21.12 5.00 4.38
CA PRO A 262 19.87 5.24 5.10
C PRO A 262 19.43 6.71 5.04
N PRO A 263 18.11 7.00 5.05
CA PRO A 263 17.00 6.16 5.51
C PRO A 263 16.35 5.24 4.45
N PRO A 264 15.59 4.19 4.86
CA PRO A 264 15.42 3.72 6.23
C PRO A 264 16.67 2.98 6.74
N ALA A 265 16.95 3.10 8.05
CA ALA A 265 18.11 2.43 8.67
C ALA A 265 17.84 0.96 8.99
N THR A 266 16.56 0.58 9.06
CA THR A 266 16.11 -0.77 9.38
C THR A 266 15.15 -1.29 8.32
N ASP A 267 15.08 -2.62 8.18
CA ASP A 267 14.04 -3.32 7.44
C ASP A 267 12.71 -3.33 8.21
N GLN A 268 11.69 -3.96 7.64
CA GLN A 268 10.35 -4.02 8.24
C GLN A 268 10.30 -4.69 9.62
N ARG A 269 11.29 -5.53 9.97
CA ARG A 269 11.38 -6.19 11.27
C ARG A 269 12.03 -5.30 12.33
N GLY A 270 12.57 -4.14 11.92
CA GLY A 270 13.41 -3.29 12.76
C GLY A 270 14.87 -3.75 12.82
N LEU A 271 15.31 -4.65 11.94
CA LEU A 271 16.71 -5.09 11.86
C LEU A 271 17.50 -4.23 10.86
N PRO A 272 18.84 -4.14 10.94
CA PRO A 272 19.63 -3.30 10.03
C PRO A 272 19.30 -3.54 8.54
N ARG A 273 19.12 -2.46 7.77
CA ARG A 273 18.73 -2.54 6.35
C ARG A 273 19.87 -2.91 5.41
N VAL A 274 21.12 -2.81 5.85
CA VAL A 274 22.30 -3.14 5.03
C VAL A 274 23.18 -4.08 5.84
N VAL A 275 23.25 -5.33 5.40
CA VAL A 275 24.25 -6.29 5.90
C VAL A 275 25.43 -6.39 4.93
N ASP A 276 25.15 -6.36 3.63
CA ASP A 276 26.14 -6.29 2.56
C ASP A 276 25.68 -5.26 1.51
N ILE A 277 25.02 -5.70 0.44
CA ILE A 277 24.27 -4.83 -0.47
C ILE A 277 22.81 -4.91 -0.07
N ILE A 278 22.11 -3.78 -0.04
CA ILE A 278 20.68 -3.77 0.32
C ILE A 278 19.86 -4.69 -0.59
N ASP A 279 18.95 -5.44 0.00
CA ASP A 279 17.96 -6.22 -0.75
C ASP A 279 16.86 -5.34 -1.33
N ILE A 280 16.30 -5.77 -2.47
CA ILE A 280 15.09 -5.15 -3.01
C ILE A 280 13.87 -5.64 -2.22
N GLY A 281 12.98 -4.73 -1.80
CA GLY A 281 11.74 -5.06 -1.07
C GLY A 281 11.70 -4.46 0.33
N ALA A 282 10.90 -5.05 1.24
CA ALA A 282 10.78 -4.65 2.65
C ALA A 282 11.66 -5.42 3.63
N TYR A 283 12.23 -6.54 3.16
CA TYR A 283 12.98 -7.51 3.95
C TYR A 283 14.47 -7.45 3.62
N GLU A 284 15.34 -7.68 4.61
CA GLU A 284 16.78 -7.91 4.41
C GLU A 284 17.12 -9.35 4.80
N VAL A 285 17.74 -10.13 3.91
CA VAL A 285 18.26 -11.45 4.24
C VAL A 285 19.45 -11.28 5.18
N GLN A 286 19.28 -11.76 6.40
CA GLN A 286 20.35 -11.81 7.40
C GLN A 286 20.64 -13.27 7.69
N ASP A 287 21.91 -13.66 7.60
CA ASP A 287 22.33 -14.98 8.07
C ASP A 287 21.96 -15.12 9.55
N PRO A 288 21.42 -16.27 9.99
CA PRO A 288 21.18 -16.51 11.40
C PRO A 288 22.50 -16.31 12.13
N PHE A 289 22.53 -15.32 13.04
CA PHE A 289 23.70 -15.08 13.88
C PHE A 289 24.03 -16.36 14.63
N VAL A 290 25.07 -17.08 14.19
CA VAL A 290 25.55 -18.26 14.90
C VAL A 290 26.22 -17.74 16.16
N LEU A 291 25.49 -17.77 17.27
CA LEU A 291 26.09 -17.56 18.58
C LEU A 291 27.28 -18.54 18.69
N PRO A 292 28.49 -18.07 19.00
CA PRO A 292 29.60 -18.98 19.27
C PRO A 292 29.11 -20.00 20.28
N LYS A 293 29.18 -21.29 19.93
CA LYS A 293 28.95 -22.34 20.93
C LYS A 293 29.97 -22.09 22.03
N PHE A 294 29.52 -21.67 23.21
CA PHE A 294 30.38 -21.70 24.38
C PHE A 294 30.69 -23.17 24.64
N THR A 295 31.84 -23.63 24.18
CA THR A 295 32.43 -24.89 24.63
C THR A 295 32.89 -24.65 26.06
N GLY A 296 31.99 -24.95 27.01
CA GLY A 296 32.37 -25.10 28.41
C GLY A 296 33.35 -26.24 28.61
#